data_AF-A0A357NB85-F1
#
_entry.id   AF-A0A357NB85-F1
#
_cell.length_a   1.000
_cell.length_b   1.000
_cell.length_c   1.000
_cell.angle_alpha   90.00
_cell.angle_beta   90.00
_cell.angle_gamma   90.00
#
_symmetry.space_group_name_H-M   'P 1'
#
loop_
_entity.id
_entity.type
_entity.pdbx_description
1 polymer ?
#
loop_
_entity_poly.entity_id
_entity_poly.type
_entity_poly.pdbx_seq_one_letter_code
_entity_poly.pdbx_strand_id
1 'polypeptide(L)' 'MTKEKIKKAVALSYNLKRDAAPRVIAAGQGLTAEAICRIAQEEQIPLYKNEGLAERLVRQELNTPIP' A
#
# COMPACT_ATOMS: atom_id res chain seq x y z
N MET A 1 -24.21 4.28 -14.87
CA MET A 1 -23.00 4.99 -14.40
C MET A 1 -22.23 4.05 -13.48
N THR A 2 -21.20 3.38 -14.02
CA THR A 2 -20.31 2.53 -13.22
C THR A 2 -19.53 3.44 -12.27
N LYS A 3 -19.80 3.35 -10.96
CA LYS A 3 -18.98 4.02 -9.94
C LYS A 3 -17.55 3.50 -10.11
N GLU A 4 -16.66 4.30 -10.68
CA GLU A 4 -15.23 4.00 -10.71
C GLU A 4 -14.78 3.84 -9.26
N LYS A 5 -14.43 2.61 -8.88
CA LYS A 5 -13.85 2.36 -7.57
C LYS A 5 -12.52 3.10 -7.53
N ILE A 6 -12.43 4.07 -6.62
CA ILE A 6 -11.20 4.81 -6.36
C ILE A 6 -10.11 3.78 -6.05
N LYS A 7 -9.04 3.76 -6.87
CA LYS A 7 -7.89 2.87 -6.65
C LYS A 7 -7.28 3.17 -5.28
N LYS A 8 -6.86 2.13 -4.57
CA LYS A 8 -6.22 2.21 -3.26
C LYS A 8 -4.91 1.42 -3.34
N ALA A 9 -3.84 2.00 -2.83
CA ALA A 9 -2.54 1.34 -2.77
C ALA A 9 -1.87 1.64 -1.43
N VAL A 10 -1.15 0.65 -0.92
CA VAL A 10 -0.38 0.74 0.31
C VAL A 10 0.99 0.12 0.05
N ALA A 11 2.04 0.85 0.38
CA ALA A 11 3.41 0.38 0.32
C ALA A 11 3.83 -0.08 1.72
N LEU A 12 4.36 -1.30 1.79
CA LEU A 12 4.84 -1.92 3.00
C LEU A 12 6.35 -2.09 2.93
N SER A 13 7.04 -1.87 4.05
CA SER A 13 8.47 -2.16 4.20
C SER A 13 8.67 -3.07 5.40
N TYR A 14 9.57 -4.05 5.25
CA TYR A 14 9.89 -4.99 6.31
C TYR A 14 11.36 -5.34 6.31
N ASN A 15 12.05 -5.08 7.43
CA ASN A 15 13.43 -5.51 7.63
C ASN A 15 13.48 -6.65 8.65
N LEU A 16 13.72 -7.88 8.18
CA LEU A 16 13.86 -9.09 9.01
C LEU A 16 14.83 -8.97 10.19
N LYS A 17 15.85 -8.10 10.11
CA LYS A 17 16.87 -7.94 11.16
C LYS A 17 16.51 -6.89 12.21
N ARG A 18 15.58 -5.99 11.91
CA ARG A 18 15.28 -4.81 12.76
C ARG A 18 13.82 -4.69 13.15
N ASP A 19 12.91 -5.19 12.33
CA ASP A 19 11.49 -5.00 12.50
C ASP A 19 10.81 -6.27 13.00
N ALA A 20 10.01 -6.11 14.05
CA ALA A 20 9.16 -7.18 14.56
C ALA A 20 7.95 -7.46 13.64
N ALA A 21 7.55 -6.47 12.83
CA ALA A 21 6.42 -6.56 11.89
C ALA A 21 6.64 -5.61 10.68
N PRO A 22 6.02 -5.88 9.53
CA PRO A 22 6.01 -4.94 8.40
C PRO A 22 5.40 -3.61 8.80
N ARG A 23 5.88 -2.52 8.21
CA ARG A 23 5.38 -1.16 8.46
C ARG A 23 4.80 -0.58 7.19
N VAL A 24 3.74 0.22 7.36
CA VAL A 24 3.19 1.03 6.27
C VAL A 24 4.09 2.24 6.06
N ILE A 25 4.74 2.33 4.89
CA ILE A 25 5.60 3.47 4.52
C ILE A 25 4.87 4.49 3.64
N ALA A 26 3.85 4.06 2.90
CA ALA A 26 2.98 4.95 2.13
C ALA A 26 1.59 4.34 2.00
N ALA A 27 0.56 5.18 1.98
CA ALA A 27 -0.81 4.79 1.70
C ALA A 27 -1.48 5.91 0.92
N GLY A 28 -2.29 5.54 -0.08
CA GLY A 28 -2.90 6.52 -0.97
C GLY A 28 -4.16 6.01 -1.66
N GLN A 29 -4.94 6.96 -2.19
CA GLN A 29 -6.16 6.72 -2.94
C GLN A 29 -6.15 7.53 -4.25
N GLY A 30 -6.86 7.06 -5.28
CA GLY A 30 -6.95 7.73 -6.57
C GLY A 30 -5.57 7.92 -7.21
N LEU A 31 -5.25 9.18 -7.56
CA LEU A 31 -3.98 9.55 -8.20
C LEU A 31 -2.75 9.15 -7.36
N THR A 32 -2.83 9.26 -6.04
CA THR A 32 -1.73 8.86 -5.14
C THR A 32 -1.53 7.34 -5.19
N ALA A 33 -2.61 6.56 -5.25
CA ALA A 33 -2.50 5.11 -5.39
C ALA A 33 -1.86 4.71 -6.72
N GLU A 34 -2.18 5.43 -7.80
CA GLU A 34 -1.57 5.21 -9.11
C GLU A 34 -0.08 5.56 -9.13
N ALA A 35 0.31 6.66 -8.48
CA ALA A 35 1.72 7.01 -8.31
C ALA A 35 2.48 5.94 -7.52
N ILE A 36 1.92 5.42 -6.42
CA ILE A 36 2.54 4.33 -5.63
C ILE A 36 2.74 3.08 -6.49
N CYS A 37 1.72 2.65 -7.23
CA CYS A 37 1.83 1.49 -8.10
C CYS A 37 2.87 1.71 -9.21
N ARG A 38 2.90 2.90 -9.81
CA ARG A 38 3.86 3.24 -10.86
C ARG A 38 5.30 3.15 -10.35
N ILE A 39 5.60 3.78 -9.22
CA ILE A 39 6.93 3.74 -8.60
C ILE A 39 7.31 2.29 -8.27
N ALA A 40 6.38 1.50 -7.74
CA ALA A 40 6.64 0.08 -7.47
C ALA A 40 6.98 -0.71 -8.75
N GLN A 41 6.35 -0.41 -9.88
CA GLN A 41 6.72 -1.04 -11.16
C GLN A 41 8.10 -0.58 -11.67
N GLU A 42 8.39 0.72 -11.57
CA GLU A 42 9.67 1.32 -11.99
C GLU A 42 10.84 0.76 -11.16
N GLU A 43 10.64 0.60 -9.85
CA GLU A 43 11.64 0.07 -8.90
C GLU A 43 11.59 -1.47 -8.76
N GLN A 44 10.80 -2.16 -9.59
CA GLN A 44 10.63 -3.62 -9.56
C GLN A 44 10.20 -4.19 -8.19
N ILE A 45 9.45 -3.40 -7.42
CA ILE A 45 8.85 -3.80 -6.15
C ILE A 45 7.64 -4.71 -6.42
N PRO A 46 7.51 -5.86 -5.74
CA PRO A 46 6.38 -6.77 -5.93
C PRO A 46 5.03 -6.08 -5.66
N LEU A 47 4.11 -6.17 -6.63
CA LEU A 47 2.76 -5.67 -6.51
C LEU A 47 1.77 -6.80 -6.25
N TYR A 48 1.00 -6.68 -5.17
CA TYR A 48 -0.03 -7.64 -4.81
C TYR A 48 -1.41 -6.99 -4.81
N LYS A 49 -2.32 -7.50 -5.64
CA LYS A 49 -3.68 -6.97 -5.76
C LYS A 49 -4.61 -7.73 -4.82
N ASN A 50 -5.05 -7.08 -3.75
CA ASN A 50 -6.07 -7.60 -2.86
C ASN A 50 -6.96 -6.47 -2.33
N GLU A 51 -8.22 -6.46 -2.76
CA GLU A 51 -9.18 -5.39 -2.39
C GLU A 51 -9.42 -5.31 -0.88
N GLY A 52 -9.60 -6.46 -0.21
CA GLY A 52 -9.89 -6.49 1.22
C GLY A 52 -8.71 -6.02 2.06
N LEU A 53 -7.49 -6.44 1.71
CA LEU A 53 -6.27 -5.99 2.38
C LEU A 53 -6.00 -4.51 2.12
N ALA A 54 -6.07 -4.08 0.86
CA ALA A 54 -5.87 -2.67 0.52
C ALA A 54 -6.88 -1.76 1.22
N GLU A 55 -8.14 -2.18 1.35
CA GLU A 55 -9.16 -1.39 2.05
C GLU A 55 -8.95 -1.28 3.56
N ARG A 56 -8.45 -2.34 4.19
CA ARG A 56 -8.10 -2.33 5.62
C ARG A 56 -6.85 -1.49 5.87
N LEU A 57 -5.82 -1.67 5.05
CA LEU A 57 -4.53 -1.02 5.22
C LEU A 57 -4.52 0.45 4.79
N VAL A 58 -5.36 0.87 3.85
CA VAL A 58 -5.43 2.29 3.46
C VAL A 58 -5.98 3.18 4.57
N ARG A 59 -6.66 2.59 5.55
CA ARG A 59 -7.19 3.28 6.74
C ARG A 59 -6.20 3.25 7.91
N GLN A 60 -5.10 2.50 7.81
CA GLN A 60 -4.05 2.48 8.83
C GLN A 60 -3.22 3.76 8.77
N GLU A 61 -2.77 4.22 9.94
CA GLU A 61 -1.85 5.35 10.05
C GLU A 61 -0.47 5.00 9.48
N LEU A 62 0.14 5.96 8.78
CA LEU A 62 1.51 5.84 8.26
C LEU A 62 2.49 5.58 9.41
N ASN A 63 3.53 4.78 9.16
CA ASN A 63 4.56 4.39 10.13
C ASN A 63 4.10 3.52 11.31
N THR A 64 2.86 3.01 11.28
CA THR A 64 2.42 2.01 12.25
C THR A 64 2.81 0.60 11.81
N PRO A 65 3.20 -0.29 12.76
CA PRO A 65 3.32 -1.70 12.47
C PRO A 65 1.95 -2.25 12.08
N ILE A 66 1.90 -3.09 11.04
CA ILE A 66 0.65 -3.78 10.69
C ILE A 66 0.32 -4.81 11.79
N PRO A 67 -0.94 -4.89 12.25
CA PRO A 67 -1.40 -5.94 13.15
C PRO A 67 -1.56 -7.30 12.45
#